data_AF-A0A0G1A4Z1-F1
#
_entry.id   AF-A0A0G1A4Z1-F1
#
_cell.length_a   1.000
_cell.length_b   1.000
_cell.length_c   1.000
_cell.angle_alpha   90.00
_cell.angle_beta   90.00
_cell.angle_gamma   90.00
#
_symmetry.space_group_name_H-M   'P 1'
#
loop_
_entity.id
_entity.type
_entity.pdbx_description
1 polymer ?
#
loop_
_entity_poly.entity_id
_entity_poly.type
_entity_poly.pdbx_seq_one_letter_code
_entity_poly.pdbx_strand_id
1 'polypeptide(L)'
;LHSNGSVSYADISLAPPTSGFWDMTANISVPTGVTHVRIFHLLNRTGTLTIDNASLVKVGNSNTGIFNTGAVTLAFDDGWKNQYTNAVPKLDSSGLPATFYITTRQMYDYGFVGFMSRAEVQELYGKGYEIGAHTRTHAHLASLSESGQTYEIAGSRDDLHAMGIQPVEAFAYPFGEYNQTTINVTRNAGFTSGRSTLDGTVTAASDHYQLARQSVEINTTVAQVQTWVQNALANKQWLILTFHQVTDEHSQRYNTKPAVFNAIIDYLVNNDIPVVTIEEGVASMAK
;
A
#
# COMPACT_ATOMS: atom_id res chain seq x y z
N LEU A 1 -27.90 -3.02 -7.04
CA LEU A 1 -29.04 -3.68 -6.38
C LEU A 1 -28.92 -3.40 -4.90
N HIS A 2 -29.91 -2.73 -4.33
CA HIS A 2 -29.99 -2.46 -2.90
C HIS A 2 -30.50 -3.69 -2.16
N SER A 3 -30.18 -3.82 -0.88
CA SER A 3 -30.65 -4.91 -0.01
C SER A 3 -32.18 -5.01 0.07
N ASN A 4 -32.89 -3.90 -0.16
CA ASN A 4 -34.36 -3.85 -0.26
C ASN A 4 -34.92 -4.26 -1.63
N GLY A 5 -34.07 -4.76 -2.55
CA GLY A 5 -34.47 -5.18 -3.89
C GLY A 5 -34.59 -4.05 -4.93
N SER A 6 -34.41 -2.78 -4.54
CA SER A 6 -34.45 -1.67 -5.49
C SER A 6 -33.20 -1.57 -6.36
N VAL A 7 -33.33 -0.94 -7.53
CA VAL A 7 -32.23 -0.69 -8.46
C VAL A 7 -32.16 0.82 -8.73
N SER A 8 -30.96 1.38 -8.62
CA SER A 8 -30.66 2.76 -8.99
C SER A 8 -29.58 2.76 -10.08
N TYR A 9 -29.69 3.70 -11.01
CA TYR A 9 -28.72 3.94 -12.08
C TYR A 9 -28.09 5.31 -11.88
N ALA A 10 -26.79 5.42 -12.16
CA ALA A 10 -26.04 6.66 -12.14
C ALA A 10 -25.07 6.66 -13.32
N ASP A 11 -24.93 7.80 -13.98
CA ASP A 11 -23.92 7.98 -15.00
C ASP A 11 -22.55 8.08 -14.31
N ILE A 12 -21.61 7.23 -14.73
CA ILE A 12 -20.26 7.16 -14.16
C ILE A 12 -19.36 8.18 -14.85
N SER A 13 -19.30 8.13 -16.18
CA SER A 13 -18.55 9.08 -16.99
C SER A 13 -18.97 9.01 -18.47
N LEU A 14 -18.59 10.03 -19.25
CA LEU A 14 -18.90 10.14 -20.67
C LEU A 14 -17.64 9.91 -21.52
N ALA A 15 -17.64 8.82 -22.27
CA ALA A 15 -16.60 8.48 -23.21
C ALA A 15 -16.81 9.18 -24.58
N PRO A 16 -15.91 10.07 -25.02
CA PRO A 16 -16.04 10.70 -26.34
C PRO A 16 -15.79 9.68 -27.48
N PRO A 17 -16.38 9.90 -28.68
CA PRO A 17 -16.05 9.11 -29.85
C PRO A 17 -14.58 9.33 -30.24
N THR A 18 -13.98 8.31 -30.84
CA THR A 18 -12.57 8.29 -31.24
C THR A 18 -12.40 7.50 -32.53
N SER A 19 -11.33 7.76 -33.27
CA SER A 19 -10.88 6.91 -34.39
C SER A 19 -9.79 5.89 -33.99
N GLY A 20 -9.36 5.88 -32.72
CA GLY A 20 -8.33 4.98 -32.19
C GLY A 20 -8.56 4.61 -30.72
N PHE A 21 -7.72 3.74 -30.15
CA PHE A 21 -7.83 3.33 -28.74
C PHE A 21 -7.41 4.47 -27.79
N TRP A 22 -8.10 4.58 -26.66
CA TRP A 22 -7.77 5.47 -25.56
C TRP A 22 -8.30 4.85 -24.26
N ASP A 23 -7.69 5.25 -23.14
CA ASP A 23 -8.03 4.73 -21.82
C ASP A 23 -8.92 5.71 -21.05
N MET A 24 -9.85 5.14 -20.28
CA MET A 24 -10.74 5.89 -19.40
C MET A 24 -10.73 5.29 -18.01
N THR A 25 -10.58 6.15 -17.00
CA THR A 25 -10.74 5.77 -15.60
C THR A 25 -11.82 6.62 -14.95
N ALA A 26 -12.67 5.99 -14.14
CA ALA A 26 -13.66 6.69 -13.33
C ALA A 26 -13.82 5.99 -11.97
N ASN A 27 -13.93 6.79 -10.92
CA ASN A 27 -14.17 6.30 -9.57
C ASN A 27 -15.68 6.25 -9.31
N ILE A 28 -16.14 5.18 -8.68
CA ILE A 28 -17.53 5.04 -8.23
C ILE A 28 -17.56 4.83 -6.72
N SER A 29 -18.36 5.62 -6.01
CA SER A 29 -18.68 5.35 -4.62
C SER A 29 -19.90 4.44 -4.56
N VAL A 30 -19.76 3.27 -3.95
CA VAL A 30 -20.86 2.32 -3.79
C VAL A 30 -21.71 2.75 -2.58
N PRO A 31 -23.01 3.09 -2.76
CA PRO A 31 -23.86 3.50 -1.65
C PRO A 31 -24.04 2.40 -0.59
N THR A 32 -24.26 2.81 0.66
CA THR A 32 -24.55 1.90 1.78
C THR A 32 -25.76 1.01 1.47
N GLY A 33 -25.64 -0.29 1.72
CA GLY A 33 -26.72 -1.26 1.50
C GLY A 33 -26.81 -1.84 0.08
N VAL A 34 -25.90 -1.46 -0.82
CA VAL A 34 -25.78 -2.10 -2.14
C VAL A 34 -25.11 -3.48 -1.99
N THR A 35 -25.74 -4.50 -2.55
CA THR A 35 -25.24 -5.90 -2.50
C THR A 35 -24.59 -6.34 -3.80
N HIS A 36 -24.94 -5.70 -4.92
CA HIS A 36 -24.40 -6.00 -6.23
C HIS A 36 -24.23 -4.72 -7.04
N VAL A 37 -23.06 -4.58 -7.67
CA VAL A 37 -22.73 -3.53 -8.65
C VAL A 37 -22.67 -4.16 -10.03
N ARG A 38 -23.24 -3.47 -11.03
CA ARG A 38 -23.12 -3.84 -12.44
C ARG A 38 -22.74 -2.59 -13.22
N ILE A 39 -21.65 -2.68 -13.97
CA ILE A 39 -21.23 -1.63 -14.89
C ILE A 39 -21.50 -2.11 -16.30
N PHE A 40 -22.09 -1.24 -17.11
CA PHE A 40 -22.33 -1.48 -18.52
C PHE A 40 -22.16 -0.17 -19.26
N HIS A 41 -21.78 -0.26 -20.53
CA HIS A 41 -21.69 0.89 -21.41
C HIS A 41 -23.01 1.04 -22.18
N LEU A 42 -23.46 2.29 -22.34
CA LEU A 42 -24.62 2.64 -23.14
C LEU A 42 -24.18 3.53 -24.30
N LEU A 43 -24.56 3.16 -25.53
CA LEU A 43 -24.41 4.03 -26.69
C LEU A 43 -25.54 5.07 -26.67
N ASN A 44 -25.21 6.35 -26.52
CA ASN A 44 -26.19 7.44 -26.52
C ASN A 44 -26.61 7.92 -27.93
N ARG A 45 -25.99 7.37 -28.98
CA ARG A 45 -26.31 7.57 -30.41
C ARG A 45 -25.83 6.38 -31.23
N THR A 46 -26.24 6.29 -32.48
CA THR A 46 -25.83 5.22 -33.41
C THR A 46 -24.31 5.17 -33.58
N GLY A 47 -23.72 3.99 -33.41
CA GLY A 47 -22.28 3.75 -33.54
C GLY A 47 -21.91 2.34 -33.08
N THR A 48 -20.60 2.07 -33.00
CA THR A 48 -20.04 0.81 -32.47
C THR A 48 -19.18 1.10 -31.24
N LEU A 49 -19.15 0.16 -30.31
CA LEU A 49 -18.29 0.19 -29.14
C LEU A 49 -17.42 -1.07 -29.12
N THR A 50 -16.12 -0.88 -28.98
CA THR A 50 -15.15 -1.94 -28.72
C THR A 50 -14.48 -1.64 -27.39
N ILE A 51 -14.43 -2.64 -26.51
CA ILE A 51 -13.80 -2.55 -25.20
C ILE A 51 -12.73 -3.64 -25.16
N ASP A 52 -11.57 -3.28 -24.65
CA ASP A 52 -10.52 -4.22 -24.28
C ASP A 52 -10.01 -3.83 -22.88
N ASN A 53 -9.39 -4.79 -22.19
CA ASN A 53 -8.67 -4.56 -20.95
C ASN A 53 -9.45 -3.83 -19.83
N ALA A 54 -10.76 -4.08 -19.71
CA ALA A 54 -11.57 -3.48 -18.65
C ALA A 54 -11.35 -4.19 -17.31
N SER A 55 -11.06 -3.43 -16.26
CA SER A 55 -10.91 -3.93 -14.90
C SER A 55 -11.79 -3.14 -13.90
N LEU A 56 -12.12 -3.78 -12.79
CA LEU A 56 -12.72 -3.14 -11.63
C LEU A 56 -11.79 -3.36 -10.45
N VAL A 57 -11.14 -2.29 -10.02
CA VAL A 57 -10.29 -2.30 -8.84
C VAL A 57 -11.04 -1.60 -7.72
N LYS A 58 -11.09 -2.23 -6.55
CA LYS A 58 -11.54 -1.54 -5.34
C LYS A 58 -10.48 -0.50 -5.02
N VAL A 59 -10.71 0.73 -5.42
CA VAL A 59 -10.02 1.88 -4.85
C VAL A 59 -10.49 1.93 -3.39
N GLY A 60 -9.57 1.95 -2.42
CA GLY A 60 -9.94 1.91 -1.02
C GLY A 60 -10.91 3.04 -0.66
N ASN A 61 -11.53 2.93 0.51
CA ASN A 61 -12.55 3.87 0.98
C ASN A 61 -11.99 5.30 1.03
N SER A 62 -12.04 5.99 -0.10
CA SER A 62 -11.55 7.35 -0.27
C SER A 62 -12.58 8.26 0.38
N ASN A 63 -12.28 8.62 1.64
CA ASN A 63 -12.90 9.63 2.54
C ASN A 63 -13.40 9.12 3.90
N THR A 64 -13.10 7.90 4.33
CA THR A 64 -13.38 7.55 5.73
C THR A 64 -12.37 8.26 6.59
N GLY A 65 -12.80 9.23 7.39
CA GLY A 65 -11.94 9.84 8.40
C GLY A 65 -11.36 8.75 9.28
N ILE A 66 -10.16 8.26 8.94
CA ILE A 66 -9.50 7.16 9.64
C ILE A 66 -9.22 7.57 11.09
N PHE A 67 -9.16 8.88 11.35
CA PHE A 67 -9.06 9.47 12.68
C PHE A 67 -10.42 9.67 13.38
N ASN A 68 -11.52 9.20 12.80
CA ASN A 68 -12.84 9.08 13.43
C ASN A 68 -13.11 7.66 13.93
N THR A 69 -12.51 6.64 13.31
CA THR A 69 -12.76 5.21 13.59
C THR A 69 -11.50 4.43 14.00
N GLY A 70 -10.32 4.93 13.65
CA GLY A 70 -9.08 4.17 13.57
C GLY A 70 -8.99 3.36 12.28
N ALA A 71 -7.76 3.00 11.89
CA ALA A 71 -7.47 2.17 10.72
C ALA A 71 -6.14 1.43 10.87
N VAL A 72 -5.93 0.43 10.03
CA VAL A 72 -4.71 -0.39 9.96
C VAL A 72 -4.10 -0.30 8.56
N THR A 73 -2.77 -0.33 8.46
CA THR A 73 -2.04 -0.56 7.21
C THR A 73 -1.19 -1.80 7.32
N LEU A 74 -1.11 -2.57 6.24
CA LEU A 74 -0.22 -3.70 6.07
C LEU A 74 0.96 -3.25 5.20
N ALA A 75 2.09 -2.96 5.83
CA ALA A 75 3.30 -2.49 5.15
C ALA A 75 4.37 -3.59 5.12
N PHE A 76 5.01 -3.78 3.96
CA PHE A 76 6.04 -4.77 3.74
C PHE A 76 7.35 -4.10 3.34
N ASP A 77 8.43 -4.35 4.07
CA ASP A 77 9.73 -3.72 3.83
C ASP A 77 10.65 -4.62 2.98
N ASP A 78 11.67 -4.02 2.36
CA ASP A 78 12.76 -4.65 1.61
C ASP A 78 12.42 -5.30 0.26
N GLY A 79 11.20 -5.78 0.05
CA GLY A 79 10.81 -6.48 -1.18
C GLY A 79 11.27 -7.94 -1.25
N TRP A 80 11.19 -8.66 -0.13
CA TRP A 80 11.51 -10.09 -0.06
C TRP A 80 10.58 -10.94 -0.95
N LYS A 81 11.14 -11.96 -1.60
CA LYS A 81 10.40 -12.89 -2.47
C LYS A 81 9.27 -13.61 -1.74
N ASN A 82 9.46 -13.93 -0.45
CA ASN A 82 8.45 -14.63 0.33
C ASN A 82 7.21 -13.79 0.65
N GLN A 83 7.28 -12.46 0.57
CA GLN A 83 6.10 -11.61 0.61
C GLN A 83 5.21 -11.91 -0.59
N TYR A 84 5.82 -11.98 -1.77
CA TYR A 84 5.12 -12.32 -3.01
C TYR A 84 4.52 -13.74 -2.97
N THR A 85 5.30 -14.73 -2.54
CA THR A 85 4.84 -16.13 -2.61
C THR A 85 3.89 -16.50 -1.48
N ASN A 86 4.02 -15.90 -0.29
CA ASN A 86 3.30 -16.34 0.90
C ASN A 86 2.27 -15.34 1.40
N ALA A 87 2.52 -14.02 1.29
CA ALA A 87 1.60 -12.99 1.78
C ALA A 87 0.54 -12.61 0.72
N VAL A 88 0.97 -12.37 -0.53
CA VAL A 88 0.08 -11.89 -1.61
C VAL A 88 -1.11 -12.80 -1.87
N PRO A 89 -0.98 -14.16 -1.94
CA PRO A 89 -2.16 -15.02 -2.15
C PRO A 89 -3.24 -14.82 -1.09
N LYS A 90 -2.83 -14.60 0.17
CA LYS A 90 -3.75 -14.34 1.27
C LYS A 90 -4.39 -12.95 1.15
N LEU A 91 -3.61 -11.92 0.82
CA LEU A 91 -4.10 -10.56 0.59
C LEU A 91 -5.12 -10.53 -0.56
N ASP A 92 -4.78 -11.16 -1.69
CA ASP A 92 -5.64 -11.29 -2.88
C ASP A 92 -6.99 -11.95 -2.50
N SER A 93 -6.95 -13.07 -1.77
CA SER A 93 -8.17 -13.76 -1.34
C SER A 93 -9.04 -12.96 -0.36
N SER A 94 -8.43 -12.01 0.35
CA SER A 94 -9.08 -11.20 1.38
C SER A 94 -9.55 -9.84 0.86
N GLY A 95 -9.07 -9.42 -0.31
CA GLY A 95 -9.34 -8.10 -0.88
C GLY A 95 -8.83 -6.93 -0.03
N LEU A 96 -7.81 -7.17 0.81
CA LEU A 96 -7.21 -6.14 1.65
C LEU A 96 -6.10 -5.40 0.89
N PRO A 97 -6.04 -4.06 0.98
CA PRO A 97 -4.92 -3.31 0.43
C PRO A 97 -3.65 -3.52 1.28
N ALA A 98 -2.51 -3.27 0.65
CA ALA A 98 -1.19 -3.32 1.30
C ALA A 98 -0.20 -2.40 0.57
N THR A 99 0.88 -2.06 1.27
CA THR A 99 1.98 -1.23 0.75
C THR A 99 3.28 -2.02 0.77
N PHE A 100 3.98 -2.09 -0.36
CA PHE A 100 5.28 -2.76 -0.49
C PHE A 100 6.38 -1.73 -0.73
N TYR A 101 7.31 -1.61 0.21
CA TYR A 101 8.47 -0.73 0.15
C TYR A 101 9.66 -1.48 -0.46
N ILE A 102 10.16 -1.01 -1.60
CA ILE A 102 11.11 -1.76 -2.42
C ILE A 102 12.52 -1.14 -2.39
N THR A 103 13.53 -1.96 -2.11
CA THR A 103 14.95 -1.63 -2.27
C THR A 103 15.36 -1.85 -3.74
N THR A 104 15.32 -0.78 -4.53
CA THR A 104 15.27 -0.89 -6.01
C THR A 104 16.52 -1.48 -6.68
N ARG A 105 17.66 -1.52 -5.99
CA ARG A 105 18.91 -2.15 -6.47
C ARG A 105 19.25 -3.45 -5.75
N GLN A 106 18.33 -3.99 -4.94
CA GLN A 106 18.43 -5.32 -4.36
C GLN A 106 17.38 -6.30 -4.91
N MET A 107 16.77 -6.00 -6.06
CA MET A 107 15.88 -6.95 -6.75
C MET A 107 16.64 -8.15 -7.31
N TYR A 108 15.93 -9.25 -7.52
CA TYR A 108 16.46 -10.49 -8.08
C TYR A 108 17.23 -10.29 -9.39
N ASP A 109 16.74 -9.40 -10.27
CA ASP A 109 17.37 -9.06 -11.55
C ASP A 109 18.79 -8.50 -11.42
N TYR A 110 19.17 -8.01 -10.24
CA TYR A 110 20.51 -7.53 -9.92
C TYR A 110 21.36 -8.57 -9.16
N GLY A 111 20.91 -9.82 -9.09
CA GLY A 111 21.64 -10.93 -8.46
C GLY A 111 21.32 -11.18 -6.98
N PHE A 112 20.33 -10.49 -6.42
CA PHE A 112 19.92 -10.64 -5.03
C PHE A 112 18.90 -11.78 -4.87
N VAL A 113 19.42 -13.00 -4.72
CA VAL A 113 18.59 -14.20 -4.49
C VAL A 113 17.78 -14.04 -3.20
N GLY A 114 16.48 -14.33 -3.28
CA GLY A 114 15.55 -14.19 -2.15
C GLY A 114 14.74 -12.89 -2.14
N PHE A 115 15.02 -11.96 -3.07
CA PHE A 115 14.23 -10.75 -3.27
C PHE A 115 13.31 -10.90 -4.49
N MET A 116 12.29 -10.05 -4.57
CA MET A 116 11.40 -10.02 -5.73
C MET A 116 12.14 -9.58 -6.99
N SER A 117 11.68 -10.07 -8.15
CA SER A 117 12.09 -9.55 -9.45
C SER A 117 11.33 -8.27 -9.81
N ARG A 118 11.83 -7.53 -10.79
CA ARG A 118 11.15 -6.35 -11.37
C ARG A 118 9.76 -6.71 -11.87
N ALA A 119 9.63 -7.86 -12.54
CA ALA A 119 8.37 -8.35 -13.07
C ALA A 119 7.35 -8.62 -11.96
N GLU A 120 7.79 -9.18 -10.83
CA GLU A 120 6.92 -9.43 -9.67
C GLU A 120 6.47 -8.13 -9.01
N VAL A 121 7.36 -7.14 -8.86
CA VAL A 121 6.97 -5.82 -8.34
C VAL A 121 5.99 -5.12 -9.27
N GLN A 122 6.15 -5.23 -10.59
CA GLN A 122 5.17 -4.74 -11.56
C GLN A 122 3.83 -5.48 -11.46
N GLU A 123 3.84 -6.79 -11.19
CA GLU A 123 2.61 -7.55 -10.97
C GLU A 123 1.89 -7.12 -9.69
N LEU A 124 2.61 -6.84 -8.59
CA LEU A 124 2.02 -6.27 -7.38
C LEU A 124 1.30 -4.94 -7.68
N TYR A 125 1.97 -4.06 -8.41
CA TYR A 125 1.38 -2.79 -8.84
C TYR A 125 0.15 -3.01 -9.73
N GLY A 126 0.23 -3.93 -10.71
CA GLY A 126 -0.88 -4.28 -11.59
C GLY A 126 -2.09 -4.89 -10.87
N LYS A 127 -1.87 -5.53 -9.71
CA LYS A 127 -2.93 -6.01 -8.79
C LYS A 127 -3.56 -4.89 -7.95
N GLY A 128 -3.01 -3.67 -8.00
CA GLY A 128 -3.51 -2.51 -7.27
C GLY A 128 -2.90 -2.33 -5.87
N TYR A 129 -1.82 -3.04 -5.54
CA TYR A 129 -1.08 -2.76 -4.31
C TYR A 129 -0.28 -1.47 -4.44
N GLU A 130 -0.16 -0.73 -3.34
CA GLU A 130 0.68 0.46 -3.28
C GLU A 130 2.15 0.04 -3.28
N ILE A 131 2.97 0.72 -4.09
CA ILE A 131 4.42 0.52 -4.12
C ILE A 131 5.10 1.78 -3.58
N GLY A 132 5.78 1.63 -2.44
CA GLY A 132 6.64 2.64 -1.84
C GLY A 132 8.12 2.37 -2.14
N ALA A 133 8.97 3.36 -1.87
CA ALA A 133 10.41 3.22 -2.04
C ALA A 133 11.13 2.98 -0.70
N HIS A 134 12.18 2.14 -0.74
CA HIS A 134 13.03 1.82 0.43
C HIS A 134 14.51 2.04 0.14
N THR A 135 14.85 3.15 -0.53
CA THR A 135 16.18 3.46 -1.11
C THR A 135 16.57 2.59 -2.31
N ARG A 136 17.74 2.86 -2.89
CA ARG A 136 18.34 2.01 -3.92
C ARG A 136 18.97 0.79 -3.29
N THR A 137 19.88 1.00 -2.34
CA THR A 137 20.81 -0.04 -1.87
C THR A 137 20.61 -0.46 -0.41
N HIS A 138 19.58 0.04 0.25
CA HIS A 138 19.33 -0.16 1.69
C HIS A 138 20.42 0.45 2.57
N ALA A 139 20.87 1.67 2.22
CA ALA A 139 21.96 2.36 2.90
C ALA A 139 21.52 3.03 4.22
N HIS A 140 22.46 3.17 5.16
CA HIS A 140 22.32 3.97 6.38
C HIS A 140 22.28 5.47 6.05
N LEU A 141 21.09 5.99 5.69
CA LEU A 141 20.90 7.33 5.11
C LEU A 141 21.52 8.45 5.95
N ALA A 142 21.37 8.41 7.29
CA ALA A 142 21.85 9.46 8.18
C ALA A 142 23.38 9.60 8.20
N SER A 143 24.12 8.58 7.71
CA SER A 143 25.58 8.56 7.60
C SER A 143 26.11 9.11 6.27
N LEU A 144 25.23 9.31 5.27
CA LEU A 144 25.61 9.75 3.94
C LEU A 144 25.60 11.28 3.81
N SER A 145 26.39 11.79 2.86
CA SER A 145 26.25 13.18 2.38
C SER A 145 24.88 13.40 1.73
N GLU A 146 24.45 14.65 1.59
CA GLU A 146 23.19 14.99 0.91
C GLU A 146 23.11 14.43 -0.51
N SER A 147 24.20 14.44 -1.27
CA SER A 147 24.27 13.84 -2.60
C SER A 147 24.11 12.32 -2.56
N GLY A 148 24.69 11.66 -1.56
CA GLY A 148 24.51 10.22 -1.33
C GLY A 148 23.07 9.89 -0.95
N GLN A 149 22.46 10.68 -0.07
CA GLN A 149 21.04 10.54 0.28
C GLN A 149 20.15 10.78 -0.95
N THR A 150 20.47 11.74 -1.81
CA THR A 150 19.71 12.02 -3.05
C THR A 150 19.80 10.83 -4.01
N TYR A 151 20.99 10.25 -4.20
CA TYR A 151 21.17 9.04 -5.00
C TYR A 151 20.28 7.89 -4.50
N GLU A 152 20.27 7.67 -3.19
CA GLU A 152 19.49 6.60 -2.57
C GLU A 152 17.98 6.86 -2.62
N ILE A 153 17.55 8.07 -2.24
CA ILE A 153 16.13 8.42 -2.05
C ILE A 153 15.47 8.76 -3.38
N ALA A 154 15.87 9.87 -4.02
CA ALA A 154 15.28 10.30 -5.29
C ALA A 154 15.51 9.26 -6.39
N GLY A 155 16.72 8.71 -6.42
CA GLY A 155 17.05 7.69 -7.39
C GLY A 155 16.20 6.41 -7.25
N SER A 156 15.79 6.01 -6.04
CA SER A 156 14.88 4.85 -5.88
C SER A 156 13.49 5.11 -6.47
N ARG A 157 13.01 6.35 -6.37
CA ARG A 157 11.78 6.78 -7.03
C ARG A 157 11.89 6.72 -8.54
N ASP A 158 13.00 7.22 -9.09
CA ASP A 158 13.28 7.18 -10.53
C ASP A 158 13.35 5.74 -11.06
N ASP A 159 13.92 4.82 -10.29
CA ASP A 159 14.01 3.40 -10.65
C ASP A 159 12.62 2.74 -10.75
N LEU A 160 11.72 3.04 -9.80
CA LEU A 160 10.33 2.57 -9.84
C LEU A 160 9.53 3.20 -10.98
N HIS A 161 9.68 4.50 -11.21
CA HIS A 161 9.05 5.17 -12.35
C HIS A 161 9.52 4.58 -13.69
N ALA A 162 10.80 4.25 -13.82
CA ALA A 162 11.35 3.57 -15.00
C ALA A 162 10.80 2.14 -15.19
N MET A 163 10.17 1.56 -14.17
CA MET A 163 9.41 0.30 -14.26
C MET A 163 7.93 0.51 -14.61
N GLY A 164 7.50 1.76 -14.86
CA GLY A 164 6.10 2.09 -15.14
C GLY A 164 5.22 2.17 -13.89
N ILE A 165 5.82 2.19 -12.70
CA ILE A 165 5.11 2.29 -11.42
C ILE A 165 5.01 3.78 -11.07
N GLN A 166 3.80 4.33 -11.11
CA GLN A 166 3.56 5.73 -10.76
C GLN A 166 2.08 5.96 -10.35
N PRO A 167 1.79 6.84 -9.38
CA PRO A 167 2.75 7.58 -8.58
C PRO A 167 3.51 6.68 -7.59
N VAL A 168 4.60 7.21 -7.03
CA VAL A 168 5.33 6.61 -5.89
C VAL A 168 5.50 7.73 -4.88
N GLU A 169 4.69 7.73 -3.83
CA GLU A 169 4.63 8.83 -2.86
C GLU A 169 5.06 8.44 -1.45
N ALA A 170 5.01 7.14 -1.12
CA ALA A 170 5.44 6.61 0.18
C ALA A 170 6.93 6.26 0.20
N PHE A 171 7.61 6.64 1.28
CA PHE A 171 9.01 6.29 1.55
C PHE A 171 9.18 5.64 2.92
N ALA A 172 10.03 4.63 3.03
CA ALA A 172 10.47 4.06 4.31
C ALA A 172 11.98 4.25 4.47
N TYR A 173 12.42 4.74 5.63
CA TYR A 173 13.85 4.91 5.91
C TYR A 173 14.46 3.58 6.36
N PRO A 174 15.50 3.04 5.68
CA PRO A 174 16.22 1.86 6.14
C PRO A 174 16.69 2.03 7.58
N PHE A 175 16.55 0.97 8.38
CA PHE A 175 16.88 0.96 9.81
C PHE A 175 16.11 1.99 10.66
N GLY A 176 15.14 2.70 10.07
CA GLY A 176 14.47 3.84 10.71
C GLY A 176 15.33 5.08 10.85
N GLU A 177 16.50 5.11 10.22
CA GLU A 177 17.49 6.17 10.37
C GLU A 177 17.20 7.36 9.45
N TYR A 178 17.12 8.54 10.03
CA TYR A 178 16.98 9.79 9.28
C TYR A 178 17.61 10.95 10.07
N ASN A 179 17.97 12.01 9.35
CA ASN A 179 18.26 13.32 9.91
C ASN A 179 17.48 14.40 9.14
N GLN A 180 17.69 15.67 9.47
CA GLN A 180 16.97 16.77 8.80
C GLN A 180 17.25 16.81 7.29
N THR A 181 18.48 16.50 6.87
CA THR A 181 18.83 16.39 5.45
C THR A 181 18.04 15.28 4.78
N THR A 182 17.89 14.11 5.44
CA THR A 182 17.10 12.98 4.93
C THR A 182 15.65 13.38 4.67
N ILE A 183 15.00 14.00 5.65
CA ILE A 183 13.62 14.48 5.51
C ILE A 183 13.50 15.48 4.36
N ASN A 184 14.44 16.43 4.24
CA ASN A 184 14.41 17.43 3.18
C ASN A 184 14.59 16.79 1.80
N VAL A 185 15.52 15.85 1.65
CA VAL A 185 15.73 15.13 0.39
C VAL A 185 14.50 14.29 0.03
N THR A 186 13.90 13.57 0.99
CA THR A 186 12.65 12.82 0.76
C THR A 186 11.53 13.72 0.27
N ARG A 187 11.32 14.88 0.91
CA ARG A 187 10.32 15.86 0.46
C ARG A 187 10.62 16.39 -0.94
N ASN A 188 11.86 16.81 -1.19
CA ASN A 188 12.27 17.39 -2.47
C ASN A 188 12.23 16.38 -3.63
N ALA A 189 12.40 15.08 -3.35
CA ALA A 189 12.24 14.00 -4.33
C ALA A 189 10.79 13.76 -4.75
N GLY A 190 9.81 14.39 -4.07
CA GLY A 190 8.39 14.28 -4.38
C GLY A 190 7.64 13.20 -3.60
N PHE A 191 8.24 12.64 -2.53
CA PHE A 191 7.51 11.78 -1.61
C PHE A 191 6.62 12.63 -0.68
N THR A 192 5.42 12.14 -0.38
CA THR A 192 4.44 12.80 0.50
C THR A 192 4.55 12.31 1.94
N SER A 193 5.26 11.21 2.17
CA SER A 193 5.48 10.63 3.49
C SER A 193 6.82 9.92 3.65
N GLY A 194 7.17 9.65 4.91
CA GLY A 194 8.37 8.97 5.35
C GLY A 194 8.09 8.18 6.62
N ARG A 195 8.34 6.88 6.60
CA ARG A 195 8.14 5.98 7.75
C ARG A 195 9.47 5.60 8.39
N SER A 196 9.57 5.77 9.70
CA SER A 196 10.72 5.31 10.52
C SER A 196 10.38 3.98 11.23
N THR A 197 11.24 3.52 12.14
CA THR A 197 11.01 2.38 13.03
C THR A 197 10.55 2.81 14.42
N LEU A 198 10.04 4.04 14.56
CA LEU A 198 9.42 4.53 15.79
C LEU A 198 8.23 3.63 16.14
N ASP A 199 8.23 3.07 17.35
CA ASP A 199 7.14 2.22 17.80
C ASP A 199 5.93 3.06 18.19
N GLY A 200 4.76 2.78 17.61
CA GLY A 200 3.53 3.50 17.96
C GLY A 200 2.46 3.47 16.88
N THR A 201 1.54 4.42 17.01
CA THR A 201 0.46 4.71 16.08
C THR A 201 0.60 6.14 15.56
N VAL A 202 -0.06 6.42 14.44
CA VAL A 202 -0.11 7.73 13.80
C VAL A 202 -1.41 8.43 14.18
N THR A 203 -1.33 9.73 14.41
CA THR A 203 -2.49 10.62 14.66
C THR A 203 -2.61 11.63 13.52
N ALA A 204 -3.75 12.32 13.42
CA ALA A 204 -3.94 13.37 12.42
C ALA A 204 -2.92 14.51 12.50
N ALA A 205 -2.25 14.69 13.64
CA ALA A 205 -1.24 15.72 13.89
C ALA A 205 0.20 15.20 13.82
N SER A 206 0.40 13.91 13.52
CA SER A 206 1.75 13.34 13.37
C SER A 206 2.44 13.92 12.14
N ASP A 207 3.77 13.97 12.15
CA ASP A 207 4.56 14.39 10.99
C ASP A 207 4.54 13.30 9.91
N HIS A 208 4.15 13.68 8.69
CA HIS A 208 4.04 12.78 7.53
C HIS A 208 5.38 12.12 7.19
N TYR A 209 6.50 12.76 7.54
CA TYR A 209 7.84 12.26 7.25
C TYR A 209 8.47 11.51 8.43
N GLN A 210 7.70 11.24 9.49
CA GLN A 210 8.15 10.50 10.67
C GLN A 210 7.05 9.54 11.16
N LEU A 211 6.40 8.83 10.24
CA LEU A 211 5.32 7.89 10.57
C LEU A 211 5.85 6.76 11.47
N ALA A 212 5.13 6.52 12.56
CA ALA A 212 5.38 5.43 13.51
C ALA A 212 4.70 4.14 13.05
N ARG A 213 5.19 3.00 13.53
CA ARG A 213 4.70 1.66 13.16
C ARG A 213 4.76 0.68 14.32
N GLN A 214 4.22 -0.51 14.13
CA GLN A 214 4.49 -1.68 14.98
C GLN A 214 5.12 -2.77 14.11
N SER A 215 6.27 -3.30 14.52
CA SER A 215 6.91 -4.41 13.82
C SER A 215 6.26 -5.73 14.21
N VAL A 216 5.85 -6.51 13.20
CA VAL A 216 5.50 -7.91 13.42
C VAL A 216 6.77 -8.73 13.23
N GLU A 217 7.30 -9.22 14.35
CA GLU A 217 8.56 -9.97 14.44
C GLU A 217 8.26 -11.43 14.83
N ILE A 218 9.30 -12.26 14.92
CA ILE A 218 9.17 -13.71 15.11
C ILE A 218 8.43 -14.13 16.39
N ASN A 219 8.50 -13.31 17.42
CA ASN A 219 7.83 -13.55 18.71
C ASN A 219 6.51 -12.78 18.84
N THR A 220 6.12 -11.98 17.86
CA THR A 220 4.86 -11.24 17.87
C THR A 220 3.71 -12.24 17.72
N THR A 221 2.83 -12.29 18.71
CA THR A 221 1.67 -13.19 18.69
C THR A 221 0.46 -12.53 18.02
N VAL A 222 -0.47 -13.34 17.50
CA VAL A 222 -1.74 -12.83 16.96
C VAL A 222 -2.51 -12.00 18.00
N ALA A 223 -2.53 -12.45 19.27
CA ALA A 223 -3.20 -11.74 20.37
C ALA A 223 -2.58 -10.35 20.64
N GLN A 224 -1.26 -10.23 20.50
CA GLN A 224 -0.58 -8.95 20.60
C GLN A 224 -0.98 -8.00 19.47
N VAL A 225 -1.05 -8.50 18.22
CA VAL A 225 -1.52 -7.69 17.08
C VAL A 225 -2.98 -7.28 17.25
N GLN A 226 -3.85 -8.19 17.70
CA GLN A 226 -5.24 -7.87 18.03
C GLN A 226 -5.34 -6.73 19.06
N THR A 227 -4.50 -6.76 20.08
CA THR A 227 -4.45 -5.70 21.11
C THR A 227 -4.03 -4.35 20.49
N TRP A 228 -3.02 -4.34 19.63
CA TRP A 228 -2.61 -3.12 18.92
C TRP A 228 -3.73 -2.55 18.04
N VAL A 229 -4.41 -3.42 17.28
CA VAL A 229 -5.54 -3.02 16.43
C VAL A 229 -6.67 -2.44 17.27
N GLN A 230 -7.10 -3.13 18.33
CA GLN A 230 -8.16 -2.66 19.23
C GLN A 230 -7.82 -1.30 19.86
N ASN A 231 -6.57 -1.11 20.29
CA ASN A 231 -6.11 0.16 20.83
C ASN A 231 -6.15 1.28 19.77
N ALA A 232 -5.72 0.99 18.53
CA ALA A 232 -5.76 1.98 17.45
C ALA A 232 -7.21 2.40 17.15
N LEU A 233 -8.14 1.46 17.08
CA LEU A 233 -9.57 1.76 16.87
C LEU A 233 -10.17 2.55 18.03
N ALA A 234 -9.94 2.11 19.27
CA ALA A 234 -10.47 2.77 20.47
C ALA A 234 -9.99 4.22 20.60
N ASN A 235 -8.75 4.50 20.19
CA ASN A 235 -8.16 5.84 20.23
C ASN A 235 -8.32 6.62 18.92
N LYS A 236 -8.99 6.04 17.91
CA LYS A 236 -9.16 6.63 16.58
C LYS A 236 -7.83 7.03 15.93
N GLN A 237 -6.87 6.13 16.00
CA GLN A 237 -5.51 6.28 15.48
C GLN A 237 -5.27 5.33 14.31
N TRP A 238 -4.25 5.65 13.53
CA TRP A 238 -3.80 4.84 12.42
C TRP A 238 -2.63 3.95 12.84
N LEU A 239 -2.80 2.64 12.73
CA LEU A 239 -1.77 1.64 13.04
C LEU A 239 -1.11 1.14 11.75
N ILE A 240 0.18 1.34 11.61
CA ILE A 240 0.95 0.72 10.52
C ILE A 240 1.60 -0.55 11.07
N LEU A 241 1.17 -1.71 10.60
CA LEU A 241 1.83 -2.99 10.86
C LEU A 241 2.90 -3.23 9.80
N THR A 242 4.12 -3.54 10.23
CA THR A 242 5.23 -3.78 9.31
C THR A 242 5.72 -5.21 9.37
N PHE A 243 5.87 -5.81 8.19
CA PHE A 243 6.39 -7.16 7.98
C PHE A 243 7.66 -7.05 7.11
N HIS A 244 8.71 -7.83 7.40
CA HIS A 244 9.86 -7.95 6.49
C HIS A 244 9.75 -9.27 5.73
N GLN A 245 9.91 -10.40 6.43
CA GLN A 245 9.75 -11.70 5.79
C GLN A 245 8.47 -12.40 6.26
N VAL A 246 7.82 -13.10 5.34
CA VAL A 246 6.67 -13.97 5.63
C VAL A 246 7.05 -15.40 5.26
N THR A 247 7.76 -16.12 6.14
CA THR A 247 8.29 -17.45 5.82
C THR A 247 8.40 -18.35 7.05
N ASP A 248 8.42 -19.66 6.85
CA ASP A 248 8.75 -20.66 7.88
C ASP A 248 10.17 -21.23 7.71
N GLU A 249 10.92 -20.76 6.70
CA GLU A 249 12.22 -21.35 6.32
C GLU A 249 13.33 -21.06 7.33
N HIS A 250 13.21 -20.01 8.15
CA HIS A 250 14.23 -19.65 9.14
C HIS A 250 13.69 -18.82 10.30
N SER A 251 14.42 -18.85 11.42
CA SER A 251 14.04 -18.13 12.65
C SER A 251 14.90 -16.89 12.87
N GLN A 252 14.68 -15.85 12.07
CA GLN A 252 15.32 -14.53 12.22
C GLN A 252 14.34 -13.53 12.84
N ARG A 253 14.86 -12.51 13.52
CA ARG A 253 14.08 -11.51 14.25
C ARG A 253 12.89 -10.95 13.44
N TYR A 254 13.15 -10.51 12.21
CA TYR A 254 12.14 -9.86 11.35
C TYR A 254 11.29 -10.84 10.51
N ASN A 255 11.27 -12.11 10.88
CA ASN A 255 10.41 -13.10 10.23
C ASN A 255 9.01 -13.13 10.88
N THR A 256 7.97 -13.25 10.07
CA THR A 256 6.61 -13.60 10.49
C THR A 256 6.23 -14.94 9.87
N LYS A 257 5.80 -15.91 10.67
CA LYS A 257 5.33 -17.20 10.14
C LYS A 257 4.07 -17.00 9.28
N PRO A 258 3.93 -17.64 8.10
CA PRO A 258 2.73 -17.57 7.27
C PRO A 258 1.44 -17.88 8.04
N ALA A 259 1.46 -18.84 8.98
CA ALA A 259 0.30 -19.13 9.81
C ALA A 259 -0.11 -17.95 10.72
N VAL A 260 0.87 -17.22 11.28
CA VAL A 260 0.61 -16.03 12.09
C VAL A 260 0.11 -14.89 11.22
N PHE A 261 0.75 -14.66 10.07
CA PHE A 261 0.30 -13.67 9.09
C PHE A 261 -1.15 -13.92 8.66
N ASN A 262 -1.48 -15.14 8.25
CA ASN A 262 -2.84 -15.50 7.82
C ASN A 262 -3.87 -15.27 8.93
N ALA A 263 -3.55 -15.62 10.18
CA ALA A 263 -4.43 -15.39 11.32
C ALA A 263 -4.65 -13.90 11.64
N ILE A 264 -3.63 -13.05 11.41
CA ILE A 264 -3.78 -11.59 11.49
C ILE A 264 -4.74 -11.11 10.41
N ILE A 265 -4.56 -11.54 9.16
CA ILE A 265 -5.45 -11.15 8.05
C ILE A 265 -6.89 -11.61 8.30
N ASP A 266 -7.08 -12.86 8.73
CA ASP A 266 -8.41 -13.39 9.09
C ASP A 266 -9.07 -12.57 10.20
N TYR A 267 -8.30 -12.15 11.20
CA TYR A 267 -8.81 -11.27 12.25
C TYR A 267 -9.28 -9.92 11.69
N LEU A 268 -8.50 -9.28 10.82
CA LEU A 268 -8.87 -7.99 10.22
C LEU A 268 -10.16 -8.11 9.39
N VAL A 269 -10.27 -9.16 8.58
CA VAL A 269 -11.45 -9.42 7.73
C VAL A 269 -12.68 -9.74 8.58
N ASN A 270 -12.57 -10.69 9.52
CA ASN A 270 -13.72 -11.16 10.31
C ASN A 270 -14.30 -10.12 11.27
N ASN A 271 -13.56 -9.03 11.52
CA ASN A 271 -13.99 -7.93 12.39
C ASN A 271 -14.20 -6.62 11.61
N ASP A 272 -14.26 -6.68 10.27
CA ASP A 272 -14.47 -5.53 9.39
C ASP A 272 -13.55 -4.33 9.72
N ILE A 273 -12.29 -4.63 10.05
CA ILE A 273 -11.33 -3.60 10.45
C ILE A 273 -11.00 -2.73 9.23
N PRO A 274 -11.06 -1.40 9.31
CA PRO A 274 -10.65 -0.53 8.22
C PRO A 274 -9.16 -0.73 7.90
N VAL A 275 -8.86 -1.21 6.70
CA VAL A 275 -7.49 -1.35 6.20
C VAL A 275 -7.27 -0.40 5.03
N VAL A 276 -6.19 0.39 5.09
CA VAL A 276 -5.83 1.42 4.12
C VAL A 276 -4.36 1.31 3.71
N THR A 277 -4.03 1.83 2.54
CA THR A 277 -2.64 2.02 2.09
C THR A 277 -1.97 3.17 2.86
N ILE A 278 -0.66 3.36 2.70
CA ILE A 278 0.08 4.50 3.28
C ILE A 278 -0.40 5.80 2.65
N GLU A 279 -0.49 5.86 1.33
CA GLU A 279 -1.04 7.02 0.59
C GLU A 279 -2.45 7.40 1.07
N GLU A 280 -3.36 6.44 1.24
CA GLU A 280 -4.71 6.68 1.78
C GLU A 280 -4.69 7.19 3.23
N GLY A 281 -3.78 6.63 4.04
CA GLY A 281 -3.54 7.05 5.42
C GLY A 281 -3.09 8.52 5.50
N VAL A 282 -2.07 8.86 4.73
CA VAL A 282 -1.48 10.20 4.65
C VAL A 282 -2.45 11.22 4.07
N ALA A 283 -3.22 10.85 3.04
CA ALA A 283 -4.26 11.71 2.48
C ALA A 283 -5.36 12.09 3.48
N SER A 284 -5.52 11.29 4.54
CA SER A 284 -6.49 11.52 5.62
C SER A 284 -5.94 12.34 6.79
N MET A 285 -4.64 12.65 6.80
CA MET A 285 -4.00 13.49 7.82
C MET A 285 -4.28 14.97 7.58
N ALA A 286 -4.14 15.80 8.63
CA ALA A 286 -4.29 17.23 8.49
C ALA A 286 -3.18 17.79 7.58
N LYS A 287 -3.53 18.67 6.64
CA LYS A 287 -2.56 19.39 5.81
C LYS A 287 -1.83 20.47 6.59
#